data_AF-A0A2D7BZJ6-F1
#
_entry.id   AF-A0A2D7BZJ6-F1
#
_cell.length_a   1.000
_cell.length_b   1.000
_cell.length_c   1.000
_cell.angle_alpha   90.00
_cell.angle_beta   90.00
_cell.angle_gamma   90.00
#
_symmetry.space_group_name_H-M   'P 1'
#
loop_
_entity.id
_entity.type
_entity.pdbx_description
1 polymer ?
#
loop_
_entity_poly.entity_id
_entity_poly.type
_entity_poly.pdbx_seq_one_letter_code
_entity_poly.pdbx_strand_id
1 'polypeptide(L)' 'MNLAYCDYIADVISESLQSDSGLVTWATKPKLDLHPEEGWLVSTKKTVQCLDVNGKLYKVTVEEA' A
#
# COMPACT_ATOMS: atom_id res chain seq x y z
N MET A 1 24.29 6.27 1.02
CA MET A 1 22.92 6.25 1.54
C MET A 1 22.00 6.31 0.33
N ASN A 2 21.41 5.18 -0.04
CA ASN A 2 20.51 5.12 -1.20
C ASN A 2 19.11 5.46 -0.71
N LEU A 3 18.39 6.31 -1.45
CA LEU A 3 17.02 6.66 -1.11
C LEU A 3 16.12 5.43 -1.35
N ALA A 4 15.31 5.09 -0.36
CA ALA A 4 14.22 4.14 -0.49
C ALA A 4 12.97 4.88 -0.98
N TYR A 5 12.41 4.43 -2.11
CA TYR A 5 11.24 5.06 -2.75
C TYR A 5 9.95 4.28 -2.46
N CYS A 6 9.83 3.71 -1.25
CA CYS A 6 8.70 2.86 -0.88
C CYS A 6 7.35 3.61 -0.94
N ASP A 7 7.36 4.91 -0.64
CA ASP A 7 6.21 5.82 -0.76
C ASP A 7 5.75 5.95 -2.21
N TYR A 8 6.66 6.30 -3.12
CA TYR A 8 6.35 6.45 -4.55
C TYR A 8 5.88 5.14 -5.18
N ILE A 9 6.58 4.03 -4.91
CA ILE A 9 6.21 2.71 -5.45
C ILE A 9 4.82 2.30 -4.95
N ALA A 10 4.52 2.52 -3.67
CA ALA A 10 3.21 2.19 -3.11
C ALA A 10 2.09 3.07 -3.71
N ASP A 11 2.38 4.33 -4.01
CA ASP A 11 1.44 5.25 -4.66
C ASP A 11 1.10 4.77 -6.08
N VAL A 12 2.11 4.47 -6.90
CA VAL A 12 1.93 3.91 -8.26
C VAL A 12 1.09 2.63 -8.23
N ILE A 13 1.38 1.73 -7.28
CA ILE A 13 0.59 0.49 -7.09
C ILE A 13 -0.85 0.83 -6.73
N SER A 14 -1.07 1.73 -5.76
CA SER A 14 -2.40 2.10 -5.29
C SER A 14 -3.24 2.75 -6.39
N GLU A 15 -2.66 3.65 -7.17
CA GLU A 15 -3.34 4.29 -8.32
C GLU A 15 -3.71 3.26 -9.39
N SER A 16 -2.80 2.34 -9.69
CA SER A 16 -3.03 1.26 -10.66
C SER A 16 -4.16 0.33 -10.22
N LEU A 17 -4.19 -0.04 -8.93
CA LEU A 17 -5.24 -0.87 -8.35
C LEU A 17 -6.59 -0.15 -8.30
N GLN A 18 -6.61 1.15 -8.01
CA GLN A 18 -7.85 1.96 -8.00
C GLN A 18 -8.40 2.21 -9.39
N SER A 19 -7.55 2.21 -10.42
CA SER A 19 -7.94 2.42 -11.82
C SER A 19 -8.20 1.11 -12.57
N ASP A 20 -8.07 -0.03 -11.89
CA ASP A 20 -8.30 -1.34 -12.51
C ASP A 20 -9.76 -1.46 -12.95
N SER A 21 -9.95 -1.95 -14.17
CA SER A 21 -11.27 -2.27 -14.74
C SER A 21 -11.50 -3.78 -14.87
N GLY A 22 -10.59 -4.57 -14.30
CA GLY A 22 -10.60 -6.02 -14.33
C GLY A 22 -11.10 -6.66 -13.03
N LEU A 23 -10.17 -7.17 -12.23
CA LEU A 23 -10.44 -8.06 -11.11
C LEU A 23 -10.47 -7.35 -9.76
N VAL A 24 -9.92 -6.14 -9.65
CA VAL A 24 -9.87 -5.36 -8.40
C VAL A 24 -11.05 -4.40 -8.38
N THR A 25 -11.86 -4.47 -7.33
CA THR A 25 -13.07 -3.64 -7.18
C THR A 25 -12.88 -2.45 -6.26
N TRP A 26 -11.88 -2.51 -5.39
CA TRP A 26 -11.58 -1.46 -4.43
C TRP A 26 -10.13 -1.57 -3.95
N ALA A 27 -9.49 -0.43 -3.70
CA ALA A 27 -8.20 -0.37 -3.04
C ALA A 27 -8.07 0.88 -2.15
N THR A 28 -7.23 0.79 -1.12
CA THR A 28 -6.89 1.93 -0.26
C THR A 28 -5.74 2.74 -0.85
N LYS A 29 -5.65 4.02 -0.47
CA LYS A 29 -4.38 4.76 -0.54
C LYS A 29 -3.29 4.06 0.30
N PRO A 30 -1.99 4.30 0.02
CA PRO A 30 -0.90 3.76 0.82
C PRO A 30 -1.02 4.20 2.28
N LYS A 31 -0.91 3.24 3.21
CA LYS A 31 -0.86 3.49 4.65
C LYS A 31 0.60 3.46 5.12
N LEU A 32 0.94 4.44 5.95
CA LEU A 32 2.22 4.52 6.64
C LEU A 32 2.32 3.44 7.73
N ASP A 33 3.54 2.97 7.97
CA ASP A 33 3.84 2.10 9.11
C ASP A 33 4.09 2.95 10.35
N LEU A 34 3.01 3.21 11.12
CA LEU A 34 3.02 4.07 12.30
C LEU A 34 2.89 3.27 13.58
N HIS A 35 3.50 3.77 14.67
CA HIS A 35 3.29 3.21 16.00
C HIS A 35 1.80 3.32 16.37
N PRO A 36 1.17 2.23 16.87
CA PRO A 36 -0.28 2.16 17.01
C PRO A 36 -0.88 3.19 17.98
N GLU A 37 -0.13 3.60 19.00
CA GLU A 37 -0.61 4.54 20.03
C GLU A 37 -0.12 5.96 19.79
N GLU A 38 1.08 6.11 19.23
CA GLU A 38 1.85 7.36 19.30
C GLU A 38 2.12 7.98 17.93
N GLY A 39 1.83 7.25 16.85
CA GLY A 39 1.77 7.81 15.49
C GLY A 39 3.11 8.15 14.83
N TRP A 40 4.26 7.92 15.48
CA TRP A 40 5.55 8.09 14.81
C TRP A 40 5.81 6.98 13.78
N LEU A 41 6.60 7.30 12.76
CA LEU A 41 6.98 6.37 11.71
C LEU A 41 7.89 5.27 12.28
N VAL A 42 7.52 4.00 12.11
CA VAL A 42 8.28 2.83 12.56
C VAL A 42 9.25 2.36 11.49
N SER A 43 8.85 2.43 10.21
CA SER A 43 9.71 2.08 9.08
C SER A 43 9.31 2.79 7.78
N THR A 44 10.13 2.64 6.75
CA THR A 44 9.82 3.11 5.38
C THR A 44 8.67 2.33 4.73
N LYS A 45 8.25 1.20 5.32
CA LYS A 45 7.19 0.32 4.85
C LYS A 45 5.90 1.07 4.52
N LYS A 46 5.23 0.60 3.47
CA LYS A 46 3.91 1.05 3.05
C LYS A 46 3.01 -0.14 2.81
N THR A 47 1.74 0.01 3.13
CA THR A 47 0.74 -1.05 2.90
C THR A 47 -0.45 -0.52 2.11
N VAL A 48 -0.90 -1.30 1.14
CA VAL A 48 -2.12 -1.05 0.36
C VAL A 48 -3.03 -2.26 0.56
N GLN A 49 -4.31 -2.03 0.84
CA GLN A 49 -5.31 -3.09 0.87
C GLN A 49 -6.14 -3.03 -0.42
N CYS A 50 -6.52 -4.17 -0.96
CA CYS A 50 -7.42 -4.25 -2.11
C CYS A 50 -8.39 -5.42 -2.01
N LEU A 51 -9.54 -5.29 -2.65
CA LEU A 51 -10.59 -6.31 -2.77
C LEU A 51 -10.70 -6.75 -4.22
N ASP A 52 -10.85 -8.06 -4.44
CA ASP A 52 -11.21 -8.57 -5.76
C ASP A 52 -12.73 -8.57 -6.01
N VAL A 53 -13.13 -8.93 -7.23
CA VAL A 53 -14.55 -9.10 -7.65
C VAL A 53 -15.32 -10.15 -6.84
N ASN A 54 -14.63 -11.04 -6.14
CA ASN A 54 -15.25 -12.05 -5.26
C ASN A 54 -15.32 -11.58 -3.80
N GLY A 55 -14.90 -10.34 -3.50
CA GLY A 55 -14.88 -9.78 -2.15
C GLY A 55 -13.73 -10.28 -1.28
N LYS A 56 -12.71 -10.93 -1.85
CA LYS A 56 -11.55 -11.38 -1.07
C LYS A 56 -10.58 -10.22 -0.87
N LEU A 57 -10.13 -10.04 0.37
CA LEU A 57 -9.21 -8.97 0.78
C LEU A 57 -7.75 -9.40 0.68
N TYR A 58 -6.92 -8.53 0.12
CA TYR A 58 -5.47 -8.69 0.01
C TYR A 58 -4.75 -7.50 0.66
N LYS A 59 -3.49 -7.73 1.07
CA LYS A 59 -2.58 -6.70 1.58
C LYS A 59 -1.29 -6.75 0.78
N VAL A 60 -1.02 -5.68 0.04
CA VAL A 60 0.26 -5.44 -0.63
C VAL A 60 1.16 -4.68 0.32
N THR A 61 2.41 -5.11 0.45
CA THR A 61 3.43 -4.47 1.29
C THR A 61 4.63 -4.11 0.43
N VAL A 62 5.09 -2.86 0.55
CA VAL A 62 6.33 -2.38 -0.08
C VAL A 62 7.31 -2.07 1.06
N GLU A 63 8.49 -2.69 1.01
CA GLU A 63 9.56 -2.52 1.99
C GLU A 63 10.94 -2.57 1.31
N GLU A 64 11.95 -2.00 1.97
CA GLU A 64 13.34 -2.08 1.54
C GLU A 64 13.94 -3.47 1.85
N ALA A 65 14.92 -3.89 1.05
CA ALA A 65 15.58 -5.21 1.13
C ALA A 65 17.08 -5.08 1.43
#